data_AF-A0A1U8JFI5-F1
#
_entry.id   AF-A0A1U8JFI5-F1
#
_cell.length_a   1.000
_cell.length_b   1.000
_cell.length_c   1.000
_cell.angle_alpha   90.00
_cell.angle_beta   90.00
_cell.angle_gamma   90.00
#
_symmetry.space_group_name_H-M   'P 1'
#
loop_
_entity.id
_entity.type
_entity.pdbx_description
1 polymer ?
#
loop_
_entity_poly.entity_id
_entity_poly.type
_entity_poly.pdbx_seq_one_letter_code
_entity_poly.pdbx_strand_id
1 'polypeptide(L)'
;MSITFSLQSLKLSSPFLHGSTSLPLLSKPNSSPPHQPLRSPAFLPPIRAMKSMQGRVVCATNDKTVAVEVVRLAPHPKYKRRVRKKKKFQAHDPDNQFKVGDYVQLEKSRPISKTKTFIAVAVPSRNGKQEKEEAGELGIPLESKQTQEQPQA
;
A
#
# COMPACT_ATOMS: atom_id res chain seq x y z
N MET A 1 42.87 -31.51 20.09
CA MET A 1 43.65 -30.55 20.90
C MET A 1 42.72 -29.40 21.29
N SER A 2 41.90 -29.60 22.32
CA SER A 2 40.87 -28.65 22.77
C SER A 2 41.42 -27.81 23.92
N ILE A 3 41.48 -26.49 23.73
CA ILE A 3 42.01 -25.53 24.70
C ILE A 3 40.81 -24.88 25.40
N THR A 4 40.56 -25.26 26.65
CA THR A 4 39.54 -24.65 27.50
C THR A 4 40.13 -23.43 28.21
N PHE A 5 39.57 -22.24 28.00
CA PHE A 5 39.92 -21.04 28.77
C PHE A 5 38.86 -20.76 29.83
N SER A 6 39.34 -20.72 31.07
CA SER A 6 38.59 -20.52 32.31
C SER A 6 38.31 -19.04 32.57
N LEU A 7 37.15 -18.84 33.19
CA LEU A 7 36.50 -17.63 33.70
C LEU A 7 37.40 -16.53 34.29
N GLN A 8 36.90 -15.29 34.19
CA GLN A 8 36.57 -14.49 35.39
C GLN A 8 35.60 -13.35 35.07
N SER A 9 34.42 -13.39 35.70
CA SER A 9 33.51 -12.25 35.78
C SER A 9 33.85 -11.43 37.01
N LEU A 10 34.02 -10.12 36.87
CA LEU A 10 34.08 -9.20 38.00
C LEU A 10 32.77 -8.40 38.05
N LYS A 11 32.01 -8.62 39.12
CA LYS A 11 30.87 -7.83 39.53
C LYS A 11 31.39 -6.65 40.36
N LEU A 12 31.09 -5.42 39.96
CA LEU A 12 31.18 -4.26 40.84
C LEU A 12 29.76 -3.85 41.24
N SER A 13 29.38 -4.17 42.48
CA SER A 13 28.17 -3.64 43.11
C SER A 13 28.40 -2.19 43.50
N SER A 14 27.52 -1.30 43.07
CA SER A 14 27.43 0.07 43.61
C SER A 14 26.38 0.07 44.72
N PRO A 15 26.76 0.15 46.01
CA PRO A 15 25.85 0.62 47.04
C PRO A 15 25.84 2.15 46.97
N PHE A 16 24.69 2.80 47.00
CA PHE A 16 24.49 3.95 47.89
C PHE A 16 23.01 4.32 47.90
N LEU A 17 22.40 3.96 49.02
CA LEU A 17 21.05 4.28 49.45
C LEU A 17 20.89 5.78 49.73
N HIS A 18 19.71 6.28 49.34
CA HIS A 18 18.86 7.24 50.04
C HIS A 18 19.39 8.65 50.34
N GLY A 19 18.93 9.61 49.53
CA GLY A 19 18.79 11.01 49.92
C GLY A 19 17.32 11.44 49.82
N SER A 20 16.57 11.37 50.92
CA SER A 20 15.22 11.93 51.04
C SER A 20 15.30 13.43 51.34
N THR A 21 15.30 14.27 50.31
CA THR A 21 15.07 15.70 50.45
C THR A 21 13.60 15.99 50.16
N SER A 22 12.84 16.33 51.19
CA SER A 22 11.47 16.84 51.07
C SER A 22 11.52 18.26 50.52
N LEU A 23 11.19 18.43 49.23
CA LEU A 23 10.96 19.75 48.64
C LEU A 23 9.53 20.22 48.93
N PRO A 24 9.32 21.46 49.39
CA PRO A 24 7.99 22.00 49.61
C PRO A 24 7.26 22.19 48.27
N LEU A 25 5.98 21.81 48.31
CA LEU A 25 5.02 21.81 47.22
C LEU A 25 4.75 23.25 46.73
N LEU A 26 5.53 23.73 45.76
CA LEU A 26 5.20 24.95 45.02
C LEU A 26 4.08 24.62 44.04
N SER A 27 2.85 24.98 44.40
CA SER A 27 1.68 24.96 43.52
C SER A 27 1.88 25.98 42.40
N LYS A 28 2.30 25.52 41.21
CA LYS A 28 2.22 26.34 40.01
C LYS A 28 0.73 26.50 39.68
N PRO A 29 0.23 27.72 39.43
CA PRO A 29 -1.09 27.90 38.86
C PRO A 29 -1.12 27.19 37.50
N ASN A 30 -2.11 26.32 37.33
CA ASN A 30 -2.40 25.64 36.07
C ASN A 30 -2.88 26.69 35.05
N SER A 31 -1.95 27.39 34.42
CA SER A 31 -2.17 27.99 33.11
C SER A 31 -1.68 26.99 32.08
N SER A 32 -2.44 25.90 31.90
CA SER A 32 -2.31 25.11 30.69
C SER A 32 -2.57 26.06 29.52
N PRO A 33 -1.60 26.30 28.62
CA PRO A 33 -1.93 26.88 27.34
C PRO A 33 -3.00 25.96 26.74
N PRO A 34 -4.06 26.47 26.08
CA PRO A 34 -4.90 25.61 25.26
C PRO A 34 -3.94 24.98 24.25
N HIS A 35 -3.57 23.72 24.50
CA HIS A 35 -2.70 22.97 23.64
C HIS A 35 -3.55 22.67 22.42
N GLN A 36 -3.64 23.66 21.53
CA GLN A 36 -4.09 23.46 20.17
C GLN A 36 -3.37 22.20 19.73
N PRO A 37 -4.07 21.12 19.36
CA PRO A 37 -3.39 19.94 18.87
C PRO A 37 -2.57 20.43 17.69
N LEU A 38 -1.24 20.47 17.90
CA LEU A 38 -0.27 20.83 16.89
C LEU A 38 -0.69 20.05 15.66
N ARG A 39 -1.12 20.78 14.62
CA ARG A 39 -1.67 20.22 13.39
C ARG A 39 -0.80 19.03 13.03
N SER A 40 -1.38 17.84 13.12
CA SER A 40 -0.74 16.57 12.80
C SER A 40 0.07 16.76 11.52
N PRO A 41 1.34 16.33 11.47
CA PRO A 41 2.14 16.53 10.28
C PRO A 41 1.36 15.97 9.09
N ALA A 42 1.20 16.83 8.09
CA ALA A 42 0.52 16.55 6.84
C ALA A 42 0.86 15.14 6.38
N PHE A 43 -0.14 14.41 5.88
CA PHE A 43 -0.05 13.06 5.29
C PHE A 43 1.11 12.98 4.28
N LEU A 44 2.33 12.79 4.77
CA LEU A 44 3.47 12.49 3.92
C LEU A 44 3.42 10.99 3.69
N PRO A 45 3.33 10.54 2.42
CA PRO A 45 3.35 9.12 2.15
C PRO A 45 4.67 8.54 2.68
N PRO A 46 4.65 7.33 3.27
CA PRO A 46 5.89 6.71 3.75
C PRO A 46 6.86 6.58 2.58
N ILE A 47 8.08 7.09 2.74
CA ILE A 47 9.14 6.94 1.75
C ILE A 47 9.53 5.46 1.74
N ARG A 48 9.12 4.76 0.68
CA ARG A 48 9.47 3.34 0.49
C ARG A 48 10.67 3.24 -0.43
N ALA A 49 11.69 2.50 0.00
CA ALA A 49 12.90 2.28 -0.79
C ALA A 49 12.63 1.60 -2.14
N MET A 50 11.53 0.86 -2.29
CA MET A 50 11.15 0.21 -3.54
C MET A 50 9.65 0.25 -3.79
N LYS A 51 9.29 0.24 -5.07
CA LYS A 51 7.90 0.23 -5.53
C LYS A 51 7.25 -1.13 -5.26
N SER A 52 6.03 -1.09 -4.73
CA SER A 52 5.18 -2.28 -4.57
C SER A 52 4.77 -2.86 -5.91
N MET A 53 4.61 -4.18 -5.96
CA MET A 53 4.19 -4.89 -7.17
C MET A 53 2.66 -4.92 -7.21
N GLN A 54 2.06 -4.88 -8.40
CA GLN A 54 0.61 -4.95 -8.56
C GLN A 54 0.28 -6.08 -9.54
N GLY A 55 -0.83 -6.78 -9.33
CA GLY A 55 -1.19 -7.93 -10.15
C GLY A 55 -2.61 -8.40 -9.93
N ARG A 56 -3.01 -9.42 -10.69
CA ARG A 56 -4.33 -10.06 -10.55
C ARG A 56 -4.23 -11.35 -9.75
N VAL A 57 -5.21 -11.60 -8.89
CA VAL A 57 -5.37 -12.88 -8.19
C VAL A 57 -5.80 -13.94 -9.19
N VAL A 58 -5.02 -15.01 -9.32
CA VAL A 58 -5.29 -16.15 -10.22
C VAL A 58 -5.93 -17.32 -9.46
N CYS A 59 -5.57 -17.52 -8.20
CA CYS A 59 -6.11 -18.59 -7.38
C CYS A 59 -6.21 -18.15 -5.92
N ALA A 60 -7.35 -18.45 -5.29
CA ALA A 60 -7.66 -18.16 -3.89
C ALA A 60 -8.18 -19.43 -3.17
N THR A 61 -7.86 -20.63 -3.67
CA THR A 61 -8.34 -21.90 -3.10
C THR A 61 -7.67 -22.24 -1.77
N ASN A 62 -6.49 -21.66 -1.47
CA ASN A 62 -5.72 -21.99 -0.27
C ASN A 62 -6.07 -21.05 0.88
N ASP A 63 -6.06 -21.58 2.11
CA ASP A 63 -6.29 -20.76 3.29
C ASP A 63 -5.19 -19.71 3.49
N LYS A 64 -5.63 -18.50 3.81
CA LYS A 64 -4.83 -17.34 4.15
C LYS A 64 -3.78 -16.98 3.10
N THR A 65 -4.00 -17.39 1.85
CA THR A 65 -3.01 -17.37 0.79
C THR A 65 -3.67 -17.16 -0.56
N VAL A 66 -3.20 -16.14 -1.28
CA VAL A 66 -3.63 -15.89 -2.66
C VAL A 66 -2.45 -15.95 -3.62
N ALA A 67 -2.65 -16.61 -4.75
CA ALA A 67 -1.68 -16.68 -5.82
C ALA A 67 -1.90 -15.52 -6.79
N VAL A 68 -0.97 -14.56 -6.81
CA VAL A 68 -1.08 -13.34 -7.62
C VAL A 68 -0.13 -13.41 -8.81
N GLU A 69 -0.66 -13.20 -10.02
CA GLU A 69 0.13 -13.02 -11.22
C GLU A 69 0.52 -11.55 -11.40
N VAL A 70 1.82 -11.27 -11.31
CA VAL A 70 2.37 -9.96 -11.61
C VAL A 70 2.95 -9.94 -13.02
N VAL A 71 2.47 -8.99 -13.81
CA VAL A 71 2.96 -8.74 -15.16
C VAL A 71 3.84 -7.50 -15.15
N ARG A 72 5.11 -7.63 -15.55
CA ARG A 72 6.03 -6.51 -15.71
C ARG A 72 6.54 -6.42 -17.14
N LEU A 73 6.74 -5.20 -17.62
CA LEU A 73 7.39 -4.94 -18.90
C LEU A 73 8.89 -4.83 -18.69
N ALA A 74 9.67 -5.64 -19.39
CA ALA A 74 11.13 -5.54 -19.42
C ALA A 74 11.60 -5.45 -20.88
N PRO A 75 12.58 -4.59 -21.20
CA PRO A 75 13.18 -4.57 -22.52
C PRO A 75 13.92 -5.89 -22.78
N HIS A 76 13.78 -6.44 -23.99
CA HIS A 76 14.60 -7.56 -24.43
C HIS A 76 16.07 -7.10 -24.54
N PRO A 77 17.06 -7.86 -24.03
CA PRO A 77 18.45 -7.39 -23.93
C PRO A 77 19.07 -7.00 -25.29
N LYS A 78 18.87 -7.81 -26.34
CA LYS A 78 19.38 -7.54 -27.69
C LYS A 78 18.51 -6.54 -28.47
N TYR A 79 17.25 -6.91 -28.70
CA TYR A 79 16.33 -6.19 -29.58
C TYR A 79 15.62 -4.97 -28.97
N LYS A 80 15.75 -4.72 -27.65
CA LYS A 80 15.16 -3.57 -26.93
C LYS A 80 13.63 -3.43 -26.96
N ARG A 81 12.89 -4.27 -27.71
CA ARG A 81 11.42 -4.39 -27.64
C ARG A 81 10.97 -4.68 -26.20
N ARG A 82 9.95 -3.96 -25.71
CA ARG A 82 9.35 -4.21 -24.38
C ARG A 82 8.53 -5.49 -24.41
N VAL A 83 8.91 -6.47 -23.60
CA VAL A 83 8.23 -7.78 -23.49
C VAL A 83 7.55 -7.91 -22.14
N ARG A 84 6.33 -8.47 -22.12
CA ARG A 84 5.60 -8.78 -20.88
C ARG A 84 6.18 -10.05 -20.26
N LYS A 85 6.73 -9.94 -19.05
CA LYS A 85 7.16 -11.07 -18.21
C LYS A 85 6.16 -11.26 -17.08
N LYS A 86 5.64 -12.48 -16.94
CA LYS A 86 4.65 -12.86 -15.94
C LYS A 86 5.33 -13.71 -14.87
N LYS A 87 5.03 -13.46 -13.59
CA LYS A 87 5.46 -14.32 -12.48
C LYS A 87 4.36 -14.41 -11.43
N LYS A 88 4.11 -15.62 -10.93
CA LYS A 88 3.16 -15.88 -9.85
C LYS A 88 3.86 -15.76 -8.50
N PHE A 89 3.20 -15.14 -7.53
CA PHE A 89 3.68 -14.98 -6.16
C PHE A 89 2.62 -15.49 -5.19
N GLN A 90 3.06 -16.10 -4.09
CA GLN A 90 2.19 -16.46 -2.98
C GLN A 90 2.15 -15.28 -2.01
N ALA A 91 0.99 -14.65 -1.87
CA ALA A 91 0.77 -13.56 -0.94
C ALA A 91 -0.05 -14.04 0.26
N HIS A 92 0.27 -13.52 1.43
CA HIS A 92 -0.51 -13.74 2.64
C HIS A 92 -1.67 -12.76 2.71
N ASP A 93 -2.84 -13.31 3.00
CA ASP A 93 -4.06 -12.58 3.31
C ASP A 93 -4.64 -13.27 4.56
N PRO A 94 -4.58 -12.70 5.77
CA PRO A 94 -5.04 -13.38 6.97
C PRO A 94 -6.56 -13.58 7.01
N ASP A 95 -7.31 -12.70 6.34
CA ASP A 95 -8.76 -12.59 6.45
C ASP A 95 -9.49 -13.18 5.23
N ASN A 96 -8.75 -13.73 4.25
CA ASN A 96 -9.30 -14.29 3.01
C ASN A 96 -10.26 -13.33 2.27
N GLN A 97 -9.94 -12.04 2.27
CA GLN A 97 -10.77 -10.99 1.68
C GLN A 97 -10.73 -11.02 0.15
N PHE A 98 -9.61 -11.42 -0.45
CA PHE A 98 -9.40 -11.33 -1.89
C PHE A 98 -9.85 -12.60 -2.64
N LYS A 99 -10.61 -12.40 -3.71
CA LYS A 99 -11.13 -13.47 -4.58
C LYS A 99 -10.36 -13.55 -5.90
N VAL A 100 -10.62 -14.61 -6.65
CA VAL A 100 -10.05 -14.80 -7.99
C VAL A 100 -10.53 -13.68 -8.92
N GLY A 101 -9.60 -13.05 -9.64
CA GLY A 101 -9.88 -11.94 -10.55
C GLY A 101 -9.57 -10.56 -9.98
N ASP A 102 -9.47 -10.42 -8.67
CA ASP A 102 -9.22 -9.14 -8.00
C ASP A 102 -7.85 -8.55 -8.37
N TYR A 103 -7.77 -7.21 -8.39
CA TYR A 103 -6.52 -6.49 -8.59
C TYR A 103 -5.96 -6.06 -7.24
N VAL A 104 -4.77 -6.57 -6.90
CA VAL A 104 -4.16 -6.40 -5.57
C VAL A 104 -2.75 -5.84 -5.66
N GLN A 105 -2.33 -5.17 -4.60
CA GLN A 105 -0.96 -4.70 -4.41
C GLN A 105 -0.21 -5.65 -3.48
N LEU A 106 1.03 -5.99 -3.83
CA LEU A 106 1.92 -6.84 -3.05
C LEU A 106 2.94 -5.97 -2.33
N GLU A 107 2.95 -6.08 -1.01
CA GLU A 107 3.95 -5.46 -0.15
C GLU A 107 4.91 -6.50 0.40
N LYS A 108 6.21 -6.18 0.47
CA LYS A 108 7.20 -7.07 1.06
C LYS A 108 7.02 -7.10 2.57
N SER A 109 7.07 -8.30 3.14
CA SER A 109 7.04 -8.52 4.59
C SER A 109 8.18 -9.42 5.04
N ARG A 110 8.25 -9.71 6.34
CA ARG A 110 9.00 -10.88 6.81
C ARG A 110 8.50 -12.14 6.09
N PRO A 111 9.36 -13.16 5.89
CA PRO A 111 8.91 -14.46 5.43
C PRO A 111 7.86 -15.04 6.39
N ILE A 112 6.73 -15.50 5.84
CA ILE A 112 5.64 -16.14 6.57
C ILE A 112 5.67 -17.65 6.33
N SER A 113 6.12 -18.06 5.15
CA SER A 113 6.43 -19.45 4.81
C SER A 113 7.65 -19.50 3.89
N LYS A 114 7.99 -20.71 3.41
CA LYS A 114 9.07 -20.91 2.42
C LYS A 114 8.91 -20.05 1.15
N THR A 115 7.67 -19.73 0.76
CA THR A 115 7.39 -18.98 -0.48
C THR A 115 6.63 -17.68 -0.23
N LYS A 116 5.82 -17.60 0.83
CA LYS A 116 5.04 -16.40 1.16
C LYS A 116 5.93 -15.37 1.84
N THR A 117 6.37 -14.37 1.09
CA THR A 117 7.15 -13.22 1.58
C THR A 117 6.44 -11.89 1.31
N PHE A 118 5.21 -11.95 0.81
CA PHE A 118 4.41 -10.80 0.44
C PHE A 118 3.08 -10.81 1.19
N ILE A 119 2.57 -9.62 1.50
CA ILE A 119 1.21 -9.39 2.02
C ILE A 119 0.38 -8.79 0.90
N ALA A 120 -0.86 -9.28 0.75
CA ALA A 120 -1.83 -8.71 -0.17
C ALA A 120 -2.50 -7.48 0.46
N VAL A 121 -2.49 -6.36 -0.26
CA VAL A 121 -3.04 -5.08 0.18
C VAL A 121 -3.96 -4.54 -0.91
N ALA A 122 -5.02 -3.85 -0.49
CA ALA A 122 -5.92 -3.16 -1.40
C ALA A 122 -5.16 -2.14 -2.26
N VAL A 123 -5.55 -2.02 -3.52
CA VAL A 123 -4.91 -1.08 -4.45
C VAL A 123 -5.42 0.33 -4.14
N PRO A 124 -4.53 1.32 -3.96
CA PRO A 124 -4.97 2.70 -3.74
C PRO A 124 -5.69 3.20 -5.00
N SER A 125 -6.84 3.86 -4.79
CA SER A 125 -7.62 4.51 -5.84
C SER A 125 -6.74 5.51 -6.59
N ARG A 126 -6.27 5.15 -7.79
CA ARG A 126 -5.72 6.15 -8.70
C ARG A 126 -6.90 6.90 -9.28
N ASN A 127 -6.98 8.21 -9.04
CA ASN A 127 -7.98 9.15 -9.56
C ASN A 127 -8.73 8.57 -10.76
N GLY A 128 -9.90 8.01 -10.46
CA GLY A 128 -10.75 7.41 -11.48
C GLY A 128 -11.19 8.49 -12.45
N LYS A 129 -11.27 8.13 -13.72
CA LYS A 129 -11.98 8.92 -14.72
C LYS A 129 -13.37 9.22 -14.16
N GLN A 130 -13.64 10.49 -13.85
CA GLN A 130 -15.00 10.95 -13.74
C GLN A 130 -15.60 10.78 -15.13
N GLU A 131 -16.57 9.88 -15.26
CA GLU A 131 -17.46 9.86 -16.40
C GLU A 131 -18.12 11.24 -16.42
N LYS A 132 -17.68 12.12 -17.33
CA LYS A 132 -18.41 13.33 -17.63
C LYS A 132 -19.72 12.85 -18.24
N GLU A 133 -20.78 12.90 -17.47
CA GLU A 133 -22.13 12.86 -17.98
C GLU A 133 -22.23 13.95 -19.06
N GLU A 134 -22.41 13.51 -20.31
CA GLU A 134 -22.68 14.41 -21.43
C GLU A 134 -24.07 15.01 -21.23
N ALA A 135 -24.12 16.12 -20.52
CA ALA A 135 -25.26 17.03 -20.56
C ALA A 135 -25.19 17.82 -21.88
N GLY A 136 -26.04 17.42 -22.84
CA GLY A 136 -26.76 18.34 -23.72
C GLY A 136 -25.97 19.12 -24.80
N GLU A 137 -26.11 18.63 -26.02
CA GLU A 137 -26.50 19.42 -27.20
C GLU A 137 -25.50 20.46 -27.74
N LEU A 138 -24.71 20.07 -28.75
CA LEU A 138 -24.55 20.84 -29.98
C LEU A 138 -24.53 19.87 -31.17
N GLY A 139 -25.63 19.16 -31.36
CA GLY A 139 -25.93 18.53 -32.64
C GLY A 139 -26.35 19.64 -33.59
N ILE A 140 -25.52 19.94 -34.58
CA ILE A 140 -25.86 20.87 -35.67
C ILE A 140 -27.09 20.30 -36.39
N PRO A 141 -28.24 20.99 -36.42
CA PRO A 141 -29.40 20.50 -37.16
C PRO A 141 -29.18 20.72 -38.65
N LEU A 142 -29.01 19.65 -39.42
CA LEU A 142 -29.08 19.68 -40.88
C LEU A 142 -30.06 18.62 -41.37
N GLU A 143 -31.33 18.80 -41.02
CA GLU A 143 -32.44 18.18 -41.73
C GLU A 143 -32.95 19.16 -42.79
N SER A 144 -32.44 18.97 -43.99
CA SER A 144 -32.98 19.57 -45.20
C SER A 144 -34.31 18.87 -45.53
N LYS A 145 -35.43 19.60 -45.39
CA LYS A 145 -36.75 19.13 -45.83
C LYS A 145 -36.79 19.07 -47.36
N GLN A 146 -36.83 17.88 -47.93
CA GLN A 146 -37.29 17.69 -49.31
C GLN A 146 -38.82 17.68 -49.33
N THR A 147 -39.40 18.68 -50.00
CA THR A 147 -40.82 18.73 -50.35
C THR A 147 -41.04 17.82 -51.56
N GLN A 148 -41.87 16.80 -51.43
CA GLN A 148 -42.38 16.04 -52.59
C GLN A 148 -43.69 16.69 -53.06
N GLU A 149 -43.63 17.38 -54.20
CA GLU A 149 -44.82 17.66 -55.01
C GLU A 149 -45.27 16.36 -55.68
N GLN A 150 -46.54 15.96 -55.48
CA GLN A 150 -47.21 14.97 -56.31
C GLN A 150 -48.01 15.71 -57.40
N PRO A 151 -47.84 15.40 -58.70
CA PRO A 151 -48.73 15.88 -59.74
C PRO A 151 -50.05 15.08 -59.70
N GLN A 152 -51.16 15.82 -59.71
CA GLN A 152 -52.51 15.29 -59.87
C GLN A 152 -52.68 14.64 -61.25
N ALA A 153 -53.35 13.50 -61.28
CA ALA A 153 -54.05 12.96 -62.45
C ALA A 153 -55.41 12.45 -62.00
#